data_AF-A0A3Q0DR34-F1
#
_entry.id   AF-A0A3Q0DR34-F1
#
_cell.length_a   1.000
_cell.length_b   1.000
_cell.length_c   1.000
_cell.angle_alpha   90.00
_cell.angle_beta   90.00
_cell.angle_gamma   90.00
#
_symmetry.space_group_name_H-M   'P 1'
#
loop_
_entity.id
_entity.type
_entity.pdbx_description
1 polymer ?
#
loop_
_entity_poly.entity_id
_entity_poly.type
_entity_poly.pdbx_seq_one_letter_code
_entity_poly.pdbx_strand_id
1 'polypeptide(L)'
;SVKSIAVLALSSVDGDPVAGICYVGNQSLDNLRGFVLAPLVIYLFIGTMFLLAGFVSLFRIRSVIKQQGGPTKTHKLEKLMIRLGLFTVLYTVPAAVVVACLFYEQHNRPRWEATHNCPCLRDLQPDQARRPDYAVFMLKYFMCLVVGITSGVWVWS
;
A
#
# COMPACT_ATOMS: atom_id res chain seq x y z
N SER A 1 -13.84 -12.65 0.56
CA SER A 1 -14.21 -14.04 0.85
C SER A 1 -13.38 -15.06 0.08
N VAL A 2 -13.36 -15.05 -1.27
CA VAL A 2 -12.59 -16.06 -2.06
C VAL A 2 -11.09 -16.07 -1.73
N LYS A 3 -10.44 -14.90 -1.62
CA LYS A 3 -9.02 -14.80 -1.22
C LYS A 3 -8.75 -15.42 0.15
N SER A 4 -9.62 -15.15 1.13
CA SER A 4 -9.48 -15.70 2.49
C SER A 4 -9.64 -17.21 2.51
N ILE A 5 -10.60 -17.75 1.74
CA ILE A 5 -10.81 -19.20 1.62
C ILE A 5 -9.61 -19.86 0.96
N ALA A 6 -9.06 -19.28 -0.11
CA ALA A 6 -7.86 -19.80 -0.78
C ALA A 6 -6.65 -19.86 0.17
N VAL A 7 -6.45 -18.80 0.96
CA VAL A 7 -5.38 -18.73 1.97
C VAL A 7 -5.51 -19.83 3.03
N LEU A 8 -6.72 -20.06 3.54
CA LEU A 8 -6.99 -21.10 4.54
C LEU A 8 -6.83 -22.50 3.95
N ALA A 9 -7.26 -22.71 2.69
CA ALA A 9 -7.10 -23.99 2.00
C ALA A 9 -5.63 -24.35 1.75
N LEU A 10 -4.76 -23.35 1.61
CA LEU A 10 -3.32 -23.50 1.40
C LEU A 10 -2.50 -23.46 2.70
N SER A 11 -3.16 -23.45 3.87
CA SER A 11 -2.54 -23.39 5.20
C SER A 11 -1.41 -22.34 5.30
N SER A 12 -1.55 -21.22 4.60
CA SER A 12 -0.49 -20.22 4.42
C SER A 12 -0.55 -19.09 5.45
N VAL A 13 -1.09 -19.37 6.64
CA VAL A 13 -1.27 -18.40 7.73
C VAL A 13 -0.17 -18.61 8.76
N ASP A 14 0.62 -17.58 8.98
CA ASP A 14 1.79 -17.59 9.86
C ASP A 14 1.67 -16.50 10.93
N GLY A 15 2.31 -16.69 12.08
CA GLY A 15 2.38 -15.64 13.12
C GLY A 15 3.38 -14.54 12.77
N ASP A 16 2.98 -13.27 12.94
CA ASP A 16 3.89 -12.13 12.95
C ASP A 16 4.21 -11.74 14.41
N PRO A 17 5.44 -11.97 14.91
CA PRO A 17 5.82 -11.62 16.28
C PRO A 17 5.93 -10.11 16.50
N VAL A 18 6.04 -9.28 15.46
CA VAL A 18 6.18 -7.83 15.58
C VAL A 18 4.84 -7.16 15.84
N ALA A 19 3.82 -7.55 15.06
CA ALA A 19 2.47 -7.00 15.20
C ALA A 19 1.58 -7.81 16.16
N GLY A 20 1.98 -9.02 16.54
CA GLY A 20 1.19 -9.90 17.41
C GLY A 20 -0.08 -10.43 16.74
N ILE A 21 -0.09 -10.53 15.40
CA ILE A 21 -1.23 -10.99 14.60
C ILE A 21 -0.84 -12.18 13.72
N CYS A 22 -1.84 -12.93 13.26
CA CYS A 22 -1.64 -13.94 12.22
C CYS A 22 -1.75 -13.30 10.84
N TYR A 23 -0.74 -13.47 10.00
CA TYR A 23 -0.64 -12.89 8.67
C TYR A 23 -0.25 -13.95 7.62
N VAL A 24 -0.60 -13.71 6.36
CA VAL A 24 -0.38 -14.68 5.28
C VAL A 24 1.03 -14.58 4.73
N GLY A 25 1.70 -15.72 4.54
CA GLY A 25 2.99 -15.78 3.87
C GLY A 25 4.12 -15.16 4.67
N ASN A 26 4.09 -15.24 6.01
CA ASN A 26 5.19 -14.76 6.84
C ASN A 26 6.43 -15.68 6.75
N GLN A 27 6.24 -16.96 6.40
CA GLN A 27 7.31 -17.96 6.28
C GLN A 27 7.67 -18.28 4.82
N SER A 28 6.78 -18.02 3.87
CA SER A 28 6.97 -18.38 2.45
C SER A 28 6.80 -17.18 1.53
N LEU A 29 7.88 -16.85 0.80
CA LEU A 29 7.92 -15.74 -0.16
C LEU A 29 6.96 -15.94 -1.34
N ASP A 30 6.79 -17.17 -1.80
CA ASP A 30 5.91 -17.49 -2.94
C ASP A 30 4.44 -17.24 -2.62
N ASN A 31 4.01 -17.62 -1.40
CA ASN A 31 2.64 -17.36 -0.93
C ASN A 31 2.41 -15.86 -0.70
N LEU A 32 3.38 -15.15 -0.14
CA LEU A 32 3.31 -13.68 0.03
C LEU A 32 3.17 -12.97 -1.32
N ARG A 33 3.97 -13.37 -2.32
CA ARG A 33 3.97 -12.77 -3.66
C ARG A 33 2.68 -13.04 -4.41
N GLY A 34 2.17 -14.28 -4.35
CA GLY A 34 0.96 -14.71 -5.05
C GLY A 34 -0.33 -14.16 -4.43
N PHE A 35 -0.49 -14.25 -3.12
CA PHE A 35 -1.76 -13.90 -2.45
C PHE A 35 -1.89 -12.44 -2.05
N VAL A 36 -0.76 -11.76 -1.80
CA VAL A 36 -0.76 -10.40 -1.25
C VAL A 36 -0.15 -9.42 -2.24
N LEU A 37 1.10 -9.60 -2.65
CA LEU A 37 1.81 -8.58 -3.43
C LEU A 37 1.24 -8.41 -4.85
N ALA A 38 1.05 -9.51 -5.60
CA ALA A 38 0.50 -9.45 -6.95
C ALA A 38 -0.87 -8.77 -7.01
N PRO A 39 -1.87 -9.16 -6.20
CA PRO A 39 -3.15 -8.46 -6.23
C PRO A 39 -3.05 -7.01 -5.75
N LEU A 40 -2.21 -6.70 -4.76
CA LEU A 40 -2.04 -5.33 -4.27
C LEU A 40 -1.44 -4.42 -5.34
N VAL A 41 -0.44 -4.90 -6.09
CA VAL A 41 0.18 -4.17 -7.21
C VAL A 41 -0.82 -3.98 -8.35
N ILE A 42 -1.58 -5.03 -8.72
CA ILE A 42 -2.61 -4.93 -9.77
C ILE A 42 -3.68 -3.91 -9.37
N TYR A 43 -4.18 -3.96 -8.13
CA TYR A 43 -5.17 -2.99 -7.66
C TYR A 43 -4.61 -1.57 -7.60
N LEU A 44 -3.36 -1.39 -7.18
CA LEU A 44 -2.72 -0.07 -7.17
C LEU A 44 -2.53 0.45 -8.60
N PHE A 45 -2.14 -0.39 -9.54
CA PHE A 45 -1.99 0.00 -10.94
C PHE A 45 -3.33 0.39 -11.58
N ILE A 46 -4.36 -0.44 -11.44
CA ILE A 46 -5.70 -0.14 -11.95
C ILE A 46 -6.25 1.12 -11.27
N GLY A 47 -6.09 1.23 -9.95
CA GLY A 47 -6.52 2.39 -9.17
C GLY A 47 -5.84 3.67 -9.63
N THR A 48 -4.51 3.68 -9.74
CA THR A 48 -3.75 4.84 -10.22
C THR A 48 -4.14 5.25 -11.64
N MET A 49 -4.34 4.30 -12.55
CA MET A 49 -4.83 4.60 -13.92
C MET A 49 -6.20 5.27 -13.89
N PHE A 50 -7.14 4.75 -13.10
CA PHE A 50 -8.48 5.30 -13.00
C PHE A 50 -8.50 6.69 -12.33
N LEU A 51 -7.68 6.88 -11.31
CA LEU A 51 -7.52 8.16 -10.61
C LEU A 51 -6.89 9.23 -11.50
N LEU A 52 -5.85 8.88 -12.27
CA LEU A 52 -5.23 9.78 -13.24
C LEU A 52 -6.22 10.15 -14.36
N ALA A 53 -6.95 9.17 -14.90
CA ALA A 53 -7.98 9.43 -15.90
C ALA A 53 -9.11 10.33 -15.35
N GLY A 54 -9.57 10.07 -14.13
CA GLY A 54 -10.58 10.87 -13.43
C GLY A 54 -10.10 12.32 -13.20
N PHE A 55 -8.87 12.49 -12.75
CA PHE A 55 -8.25 13.81 -12.57
C PHE A 55 -8.16 14.55 -13.91
N VAL A 56 -7.60 13.93 -14.96
CA VAL A 56 -7.51 14.54 -16.30
C VAL A 56 -8.89 14.92 -16.86
N SER A 57 -9.90 14.08 -16.66
CA SER A 57 -11.28 14.34 -17.08
C SER A 57 -11.85 15.59 -16.37
N LEU A 58 -11.66 15.70 -15.05
CA LEU A 58 -12.09 16.86 -14.26
C LEU A 58 -11.39 18.15 -14.69
N PHE A 59 -10.09 18.08 -15.01
CA PHE A 59 -9.35 19.25 -15.54
C PHE A 59 -9.83 19.66 -16.93
N ARG A 60 -10.14 18.70 -17.82
CA ARG A 60 -10.75 19.01 -19.12
C ARG A 60 -12.09 19.70 -18.95
N ILE A 61 -12.97 19.15 -18.11
CA ILE A 61 -14.29 19.74 -17.82
C ILE A 61 -14.13 21.18 -17.28
N ARG A 62 -13.19 21.40 -16.35
CA ARG A 62 -12.87 22.74 -15.84
C ARG A 62 -12.41 23.70 -16.94
N SER A 63 -11.55 23.24 -17.83
CA SER A 63 -11.01 24.05 -18.94
C SER A 63 -12.12 24.51 -19.88
N VAL A 64 -13.05 23.61 -20.23
CA VAL A 64 -14.17 23.90 -21.15
C VAL A 64 -15.20 24.84 -20.50
N ILE A 65 -15.54 24.64 -19.22
CA ILE A 65 -16.48 25.49 -18.48
C ILE A 65 -15.92 26.91 -18.27
N LYS A 66 -14.61 27.04 -18.02
CA LYS A 66 -13.94 28.34 -17.88
C LYS A 66 -13.93 29.13 -19.19
N GLN A 67 -13.87 28.44 -20.34
CA GLN A 67 -13.95 29.05 -21.67
C GLN A 67 -15.37 29.50 -22.05
N GLN A 68 -16.42 28.91 -21.46
CA GLN A 68 -17.83 29.22 -21.75
C GLN A 68 -18.46 30.30 -20.84
N GLY A 69 -17.69 31.00 -19.99
CA GLY A 69 -18.12 32.29 -19.41
C GLY A 69 -19.01 32.27 -18.16
N GLY A 70 -19.01 31.20 -17.33
CA GLY A 70 -19.81 31.14 -16.10
C GLY A 70 -19.01 31.23 -14.78
N PRO A 71 -18.62 32.43 -14.29
CA PRO A 71 -17.75 32.59 -13.11
C PRO A 71 -18.44 32.32 -11.75
N THR A 72 -19.77 32.27 -11.66
CA THR A 72 -20.49 32.25 -10.36
C THR A 72 -20.90 30.87 -9.85
N LYS A 73 -20.79 29.81 -10.66
CA LYS A 73 -21.17 28.42 -10.29
C LYS A 73 -19.97 27.48 -10.05
N THR A 74 -18.76 27.91 -10.40
CA THR A 74 -17.53 27.10 -10.34
C THR A 74 -16.98 26.92 -8.93
N HIS A 75 -17.27 27.82 -7.99
CA HIS A 75 -16.70 27.78 -6.64
C HIS A 75 -17.13 26.56 -5.80
N LYS A 76 -18.35 26.04 -6.03
CA LYS A 76 -18.80 24.78 -5.41
C LYS A 76 -18.14 23.55 -6.05
N LEU A 77 -18.01 23.56 -7.38
CA LEU A 77 -17.34 22.49 -8.14
C LEU A 77 -15.84 22.44 -7.81
N GLU A 78 -15.20 23.58 -7.58
CA GLU A 78 -13.80 23.69 -7.19
C GLU A 78 -13.55 23.13 -5.78
N LYS A 79 -14.41 23.45 -4.81
CA LYS A 79 -14.36 22.81 -3.48
C LYS A 79 -14.54 21.30 -3.56
N LEU A 80 -15.49 20.82 -4.39
CA LEU A 80 -15.72 19.39 -4.59
C LEU A 80 -14.50 18.69 -5.20
N MET A 81 -13.90 19.29 -6.23
CA MET A 81 -12.74 18.76 -6.94
C MET A 81 -11.49 18.70 -6.06
N ILE A 82 -11.23 19.76 -5.28
CA ILE A 82 -10.12 19.79 -4.31
C ILE A 82 -10.33 18.73 -3.22
N ARG A 83 -11.57 18.55 -2.73
CA ARG A 83 -11.90 17.48 -1.78
C ARG A 83 -11.55 16.12 -2.36
N LEU A 84 -12.06 15.81 -3.55
CA LEU A 84 -11.88 14.50 -4.19
C LEU A 84 -10.41 14.22 -4.51
N GLY A 85 -9.66 15.24 -4.96
CA GLY A 85 -8.23 15.16 -5.23
C GLY A 85 -7.41 14.92 -3.96
N LEU A 86 -7.69 15.63 -2.87
CA LEU A 86 -7.03 15.44 -1.59
C LEU A 86 -7.26 14.02 -1.05
N PHE A 87 -8.51 13.54 -1.07
CA PHE A 87 -8.80 12.16 -0.66
C PHE A 87 -8.04 11.16 -1.52
N THR A 88 -8.07 11.32 -2.83
CA THR A 88 -7.34 10.45 -3.75
C THR A 88 -5.87 10.34 -3.39
N VAL A 89 -5.18 11.46 -3.18
CA VAL A 89 -3.76 11.48 -2.81
C VAL A 89 -3.56 10.84 -1.43
N LEU A 90 -4.42 11.18 -0.48
CA LEU A 90 -4.37 10.69 0.90
C LEU A 90 -4.61 9.18 1.02
N TYR A 91 -5.32 8.55 0.07
CA TYR A 91 -5.47 7.09 -0.03
C TYR A 91 -4.37 6.43 -0.87
N THR A 92 -3.90 7.09 -1.93
CA THR A 92 -2.90 6.52 -2.85
C THR A 92 -1.51 6.49 -2.23
N VAL A 93 -1.13 7.55 -1.49
CA VAL A 93 0.20 7.65 -0.88
C VAL A 93 0.43 6.54 0.16
N PRO A 94 -0.45 6.32 1.16
CA PRO A 94 -0.27 5.23 2.12
C PRO A 94 -0.26 3.85 1.44
N ALA A 95 -1.12 3.64 0.44
CA ALA A 95 -1.13 2.39 -0.32
C ALA A 95 0.22 2.15 -1.03
N ALA A 96 0.77 3.17 -1.71
CA ALA A 96 2.07 3.09 -2.36
C ALA A 96 3.21 2.83 -1.37
N VAL A 97 3.19 3.48 -0.19
CA VAL A 97 4.18 3.23 0.87
C VAL A 97 4.09 1.80 1.38
N VAL A 98 2.89 1.27 1.62
CA VAL A 98 2.70 -0.13 2.03
C VAL A 98 3.25 -1.10 0.98
N VAL A 99 2.99 -0.85 -0.32
CA VAL A 99 3.56 -1.66 -1.41
C VAL A 99 5.09 -1.59 -1.42
N ALA A 100 5.66 -0.39 -1.23
CA ALA A 100 7.11 -0.22 -1.17
C ALA A 100 7.73 -0.96 0.03
N CYS A 101 7.11 -0.89 1.22
CA CYS A 101 7.53 -1.66 2.39
C CYS A 101 7.48 -3.17 2.11
N LEU A 102 6.40 -3.67 1.51
CA LEU A 102 6.27 -5.09 1.17
C LEU A 102 7.30 -5.54 0.12
N PHE A 103 7.63 -4.67 -0.84
CA PHE A 103 8.68 -4.96 -1.83
C PHE A 103 10.06 -5.01 -1.19
N TYR A 104 10.35 -4.09 -0.26
CA TYR A 104 11.58 -4.08 0.54
C TYR A 104 11.72 -5.36 1.38
N GLU A 105 10.65 -5.73 2.09
CA GLU A 105 10.58 -6.97 2.88
C GLU A 105 10.83 -8.18 1.99
N GLN A 106 10.17 -8.28 0.83
CA GLN A 106 10.33 -9.39 -0.11
C GLN A 106 11.77 -9.50 -0.65
N HIS A 107 12.39 -8.38 -1.01
CA HIS A 107 13.73 -8.38 -1.60
C HIS A 107 14.83 -8.80 -0.60
N ASN A 108 14.68 -8.40 0.66
CA ASN A 108 15.71 -8.64 1.67
C ASN A 108 15.48 -9.90 2.52
N ARG A 109 14.25 -10.44 2.56
CA ARG A 109 13.92 -11.69 3.26
C ARG A 109 14.88 -12.87 3.02
N PRO A 110 15.23 -13.23 1.77
CA PRO A 110 16.09 -14.41 1.56
C PRO A 110 17.48 -14.21 2.16
N ARG A 111 17.98 -12.97 2.24
CA ARG A 111 19.26 -12.65 2.90
C ARG A 111 19.14 -12.79 4.42
N TRP A 112 18.04 -12.33 5.00
CA TRP A 112 17.77 -12.45 6.43
C TRP A 112 17.64 -13.92 6.85
N GLU A 113 16.90 -14.72 6.09
CA GLU A 113 16.74 -16.16 6.33
C GLU A 113 18.07 -16.92 6.21
N ALA A 114 18.85 -16.65 5.17
CA ALA A 114 20.17 -17.27 4.98
C ALA A 114 21.13 -16.98 6.13
N THR A 115 21.16 -15.73 6.61
CA THR A 115 22.03 -15.33 7.73
C THR A 115 21.53 -15.90 9.07
N HIS A 116 20.21 -16.06 9.24
CA HIS A 116 19.64 -16.61 10.48
C HIS A 116 19.82 -18.13 10.58
N ASN A 117 19.69 -18.86 9.47
CA ASN A 117 19.82 -20.33 9.46
C ASN A 117 21.28 -20.82 9.54
N CYS A 118 22.24 -20.01 9.10
CA CYS A 118 23.67 -20.35 9.12
C CYS A 118 24.51 -19.27 9.82
N PRO A 119 24.89 -19.47 11.10
CA PRO A 119 25.73 -18.52 11.85
C PRO A 119 27.11 -18.26 11.21
N CYS A 120 27.65 -19.23 10.47
CA CYS A 120 28.94 -19.10 9.77
C CYS A 120 28.91 -18.06 8.64
N LEU A 121 27.78 -17.89 7.95
CA LEU A 121 27.62 -16.87 6.91
C LEU A 121 27.60 -15.46 7.52
N ARG A 122 27.05 -15.34 8.73
CA ARG A 122 26.99 -14.09 9.49
C ARG A 122 28.39 -13.55 9.82
N ASP A 123 29.31 -14.45 10.16
CA ASP A 123 30.66 -14.09 10.58
C ASP A 123 31.58 -13.80 9.37
N LEU A 124 31.32 -14.42 8.21
CA LEU A 124 32.06 -14.16 6.96
C LEU A 124 31.62 -12.88 6.24
N GLN A 125 30.35 -12.51 6.33
CA GLN A 125 29.76 -11.37 5.62
C GLN A 125 28.91 -10.50 6.56
N PRO A 126 29.55 -9.71 7.44
CA PRO A 126 28.85 -8.87 8.40
C PRO A 126 27.96 -7.80 7.75
N ASP A 127 28.30 -7.31 6.55
CA ASP A 127 27.46 -6.37 5.80
C ASP A 127 26.16 -7.00 5.27
N GLN A 128 26.17 -8.31 5.01
CA GLN A 128 25.02 -9.06 4.51
C GLN A 128 24.09 -9.52 5.65
N ALA A 129 24.61 -9.57 6.87
CA ALA A 129 23.90 -9.89 8.11
C ALA A 129 23.01 -8.76 8.63
N ARG A 130 22.69 -7.77 7.78
CA ARG A 130 21.91 -6.60 8.14
C ARG A 130 20.51 -7.05 8.55
N ARG A 131 20.22 -6.91 9.84
CA ARG A 131 18.91 -7.23 10.41
C ARG A 131 17.82 -6.40 9.71
N PRO A 132 16.59 -6.91 9.65
CA PRO A 132 15.51 -6.14 9.07
C PRO A 132 15.28 -4.86 9.88
N ASP A 133 15.15 -3.72 9.19
CA ASP A 133 14.90 -2.44 9.84
C ASP A 133 13.49 -2.40 10.41
N TYR A 134 13.39 -2.46 11.74
CA TYR A 134 12.11 -2.38 12.46
C TYR A 134 11.25 -1.17 12.08
N ALA A 135 11.90 -0.06 11.72
CA ALA A 135 11.23 1.15 11.27
C ALA A 135 10.34 0.92 10.03
N VAL A 136 10.74 0.05 9.10
CA VAL A 136 9.99 -0.23 7.86
C VAL A 136 8.70 -0.99 8.17
N PHE A 137 8.75 -1.94 9.10
CA PHE A 137 7.55 -2.65 9.56
C PHE A 137 6.57 -1.72 10.27
N MET A 138 7.08 -0.87 11.17
CA MET A 138 6.24 0.12 11.87
C MET A 138 5.60 1.11 10.89
N LEU A 139 6.35 1.55 9.87
CA LEU A 139 5.84 2.41 8.81
C LEU A 139 4.70 1.75 8.03
N LYS A 140 4.84 0.47 7.66
CA LYS A 140 3.78 -0.31 6.98
C LYS A 140 2.48 -0.28 7.78
N TYR A 141 2.54 -0.63 9.06
CA TYR A 141 1.36 -0.67 9.92
C TYR A 141 0.74 0.71 10.16
N PHE A 142 1.59 1.72 10.37
CA PHE A 142 1.14 3.10 10.50
C PHE A 142 0.38 3.57 9.25
N MET A 143 0.91 3.30 8.06
CA MET A 143 0.26 3.68 6.80
C MET A 143 -1.08 2.98 6.59
N CYS A 144 -1.21 1.71 6.99
CA CYS A 144 -2.50 1.01 7.00
C CYS A 144 -3.52 1.68 7.94
N LEU A 145 -3.09 2.15 9.12
CA LEU A 145 -3.96 2.83 10.09
C LEU A 145 -4.39 4.22 9.61
N VAL A 146 -3.50 4.97 8.95
CA VAL A 146 -3.79 6.29 8.37
C VAL A 146 -4.97 6.21 7.40
N VAL A 147 -5.03 5.17 6.56
CA VAL A 147 -6.16 4.96 5.63
C VAL A 147 -7.49 4.87 6.39
N GLY A 148 -7.53 4.19 7.54
CA GLY A 148 -8.73 4.08 8.38
C GLY A 148 -9.13 5.40 9.03
N ILE A 149 -8.16 6.15 9.58
CA ILE A 149 -8.40 7.45 10.21
C ILE A 149 -8.97 8.45 9.21
N THR A 150 -8.41 8.47 8.00
CA THR A 150 -8.79 9.41 6.94
C THR A 150 -10.21 9.16 6.42
N SER A 151 -10.69 7.90 6.39
CA SER A 151 -12.11 7.60 6.16
C SER A 151 -13.02 8.14 7.26
N GLY A 152 -12.61 8.04 8.53
CA GLY A 152 -13.42 8.51 9.67
C GLY A 152 -13.62 10.02 9.64
N VAL A 153 -12.56 10.77 9.34
CA VAL A 153 -12.61 12.23 9.19
C VAL A 153 -13.53 12.64 8.02
N TRP A 154 -13.62 11.82 6.97
CA TRP A 154 -14.48 12.14 5.82
C TRP A 154 -15.97 12.06 6.15
N VAL A 155 -16.40 11.07 6.92
CA VAL A 155 -17.81 10.92 7.32
C VAL A 155 -18.26 12.08 8.21
N TRP A 156 -17.35 12.64 8.99
CA TRP A 156 -17.59 13.79 9.85
C TRP A 156 -17.54 15.15 9.12
N SER A 157 -17.27 15.18 7.80
CA SER A 157 -17.02 16.41 7.03
C SER A 157 -18.04 16.67 5.93
#